data_AF-A0A6A2YYM1-F1
#
_entry.id   AF-A0A6A2YYM1-F1
#
_cell.length_a   1.000
_cell.length_b   1.000
_cell.length_c   1.000
_cell.angle_alpha   90.00
_cell.angle_beta   90.00
_cell.angle_gamma   90.00
#
_symmetry.space_group_name_H-M   'P 1'
#
loop_
_entity.id
_entity.type
_entity.pdbx_description
1 polymer ?
#
loop_
_entity_poly.entity_id
_entity_poly.type
_entity_poly.pdbx_seq_one_letter_code
_entity_poly.pdbx_strand_id
1 'polypeptide(L)'
;MRVLKQKRMYEGQRDMLYNQTFNLDQVAFASEGLKDAQQTMSSLKSANKELKGMMKTVKIQDIDNLQDEMMEMMDMSNEIQETLGRSYNVPDDIDEDELMGELDALEADMGTESDGVPSYLQPDKEEPDLNAELNLPSAPSGNAAAAGRANAQGEDELGLPTVPRASVRS
;
A
#
# COMPACT_ATOMS: atom_id res chain seq x y z
N MET A 1 28.34 -84.47 7.11
CA MET A 1 26.87 -84.28 7.23
C MET A 1 26.42 -83.30 8.34
N ARG A 2 27.08 -83.16 9.50
CA ARG A 2 26.67 -82.19 10.55
C ARG A 2 26.73 -80.71 10.11
N VAL A 3 27.76 -80.33 9.37
CA VAL A 3 27.97 -78.94 8.94
C VAL A 3 26.89 -78.46 7.96
N LEU A 4 26.42 -79.31 7.04
CA LEU A 4 25.31 -78.97 6.13
C LEU A 4 23.99 -78.79 6.87
N LYS A 5 23.71 -79.61 7.89
CA LYS A 5 22.49 -79.47 8.71
C LYS A 5 22.52 -78.15 9.50
N GLN A 6 23.68 -77.78 10.02
CA GLN A 6 23.89 -76.53 10.74
C GLN A 6 23.79 -75.31 9.82
N LYS A 7 24.36 -75.38 8.61
CA LYS A 7 24.20 -74.35 7.57
C LYS A 7 22.73 -74.15 7.21
N ARG A 8 21.98 -75.23 6.96
CA ARG A 8 20.54 -75.17 6.64
C ARG A 8 19.71 -74.56 7.77
N MET A 9 20.07 -74.84 9.03
CA MET A 9 19.42 -74.23 10.20
C MET A 9 19.65 -72.72 10.25
N TYR A 10 20.89 -72.26 10.02
CA TYR A 10 21.22 -70.83 9.99
C TYR A 10 20.65 -70.12 8.77
N GLU A 11 20.59 -70.77 7.60
CA GLU A 11 19.92 -70.23 6.41
C GLU A 11 18.42 -69.99 6.69
N GLY A 12 17.74 -70.92 7.38
CA GLY A 12 16.34 -70.72 7.78
C GLY A 12 16.14 -69.60 8.81
N GLN A 13 17.04 -69.47 9.80
CA GLN A 13 17.00 -68.35 10.75
C GLN A 13 17.25 -67.01 10.06
N ARG A 14 18.19 -66.97 9.11
CA ARG A 14 18.48 -65.80 8.30
C ARG A 14 17.27 -65.39 7.46
N ASP A 15 16.58 -66.33 6.82
CA ASP A 15 15.39 -66.04 6.02
C ASP A 15 14.24 -65.52 6.89
N MET A 16 14.09 -66.04 8.12
CA MET A 16 13.14 -65.53 9.10
C MET A 16 13.49 -64.10 9.55
N LEU A 17 14.77 -63.81 9.80
CA LEU A 17 15.24 -62.47 10.14
C LEU A 17 15.03 -61.50 8.98
N TYR A 18 15.30 -61.89 7.73
CA TYR A 18 15.04 -61.02 6.58
C TYR A 18 13.56 -60.68 6.41
N ASN A 19 12.67 -61.66 6.63
CA ASN A 19 11.24 -61.39 6.63
C ASN A 19 10.85 -60.43 7.77
N GLN A 20 11.45 -60.58 8.95
CA GLN A 20 11.23 -59.68 10.07
C GLN A 20 11.74 -58.26 9.76
N THR A 21 12.93 -58.11 9.21
CA THR A 21 13.50 -56.81 8.83
C THR A 21 12.63 -56.13 7.77
N PHE A 22 12.14 -56.88 6.78
CA PHE A 22 11.23 -56.33 5.77
C PHE A 22 9.94 -55.80 6.39
N ASN A 23 9.31 -56.55 7.31
CA ASN A 23 8.13 -56.05 8.02
C ASN A 23 8.44 -54.83 8.89
N LEU A 24 9.61 -54.77 9.52
CA LEU A 24 10.04 -53.60 10.30
C LEU A 24 10.30 -52.37 9.44
N ASP A 25 10.94 -52.52 8.28
CA ASP A 25 11.18 -51.41 7.34
C ASP A 25 9.86 -50.82 6.83
N GLN A 26 8.87 -51.67 6.54
CA GLN A 26 7.53 -51.23 6.15
C GLN A 26 6.86 -50.42 7.28
N VAL A 27 7.00 -50.85 8.54
CA VAL A 27 6.47 -50.13 9.70
C VAL A 27 7.25 -48.84 9.97
N ALA A 28 8.56 -48.84 9.77
CA ALA A 28 9.40 -47.65 9.92
C ALA A 28 9.03 -46.58 8.91
N PHE A 29 8.84 -46.94 7.64
CA PHE A 29 8.37 -46.02 6.60
C PHE A 29 6.99 -45.42 6.94
N ALA A 30 6.05 -46.27 7.38
CA ALA A 30 4.74 -45.79 7.82
C ALA A 30 4.85 -44.87 9.05
N SER A 31 5.73 -45.20 10.00
CA SER A 31 5.99 -44.38 11.19
C SER A 31 6.60 -43.02 10.86
N GLU A 32 7.47 -42.94 9.85
CA GLU A 32 8.05 -41.69 9.38
C GLU A 32 6.97 -40.80 8.74
N GLY A 33 6.14 -41.37 7.86
CA GLY A 33 4.98 -40.65 7.29
C GLY A 33 3.99 -40.16 8.36
N LEU A 34 3.77 -40.96 9.42
CA LEU A 34 2.96 -40.54 10.57
C LEU A 34 3.60 -39.40 11.36
N LYS A 35 4.93 -39.39 11.50
CA LYS A 35 5.67 -38.33 12.19
C LYS A 35 5.61 -37.02 11.40
N ASP A 36 5.73 -37.06 10.08
CA ASP A 36 5.58 -35.89 9.22
C ASP A 36 4.15 -35.34 9.24
N ALA A 37 3.15 -36.23 9.22
CA ALA A 37 1.75 -35.86 9.41
C ALA A 37 1.51 -35.21 10.78
N GLN A 38 2.12 -35.76 11.85
CA GLN A 38 2.04 -35.19 13.20
C GLN A 38 2.65 -33.77 13.25
N GLN A 39 3.82 -33.56 12.64
CA GLN A 39 4.47 -32.26 12.59
C GLN A 39 3.63 -31.24 11.82
N THR A 40 3.05 -31.65 10.69
CA THR A 40 2.12 -30.84 9.90
C THR A 40 0.89 -30.47 10.73
N MET A 41 0.30 -31.44 11.45
CA MET A 41 -0.86 -31.20 12.30
C MET A 41 -0.55 -30.25 13.46
N SER A 42 0.63 -30.36 14.08
CA SER A 42 1.09 -29.45 15.13
C SER A 42 1.23 -28.02 14.61
N SER A 43 1.80 -27.88 13.40
CA SER A 43 1.94 -26.60 12.70
C SER A 43 0.58 -25.99 12.37
N LEU A 44 -0.35 -26.79 11.82
CA LEU A 44 -1.73 -26.39 11.56
C LEU A 44 -2.47 -25.97 12.84
N LYS A 45 -2.27 -26.70 13.95
CA LYS A 45 -2.88 -26.34 15.23
C LYS A 45 -2.36 -25.01 15.76
N SER A 46 -1.07 -24.75 15.59
CA SER A 46 -0.45 -23.48 15.97
C SER A 46 -0.95 -22.34 15.09
N ALA A 47 -0.98 -22.52 13.76
CA ALA A 47 -1.55 -21.57 12.82
C ALA A 47 -3.03 -21.28 13.11
N ASN A 48 -3.83 -22.29 13.45
CA ASN A 48 -5.24 -22.09 13.83
C ASN A 48 -5.39 -21.29 15.13
N LYS A 49 -4.48 -21.50 16.10
CA LYS A 49 -4.46 -20.74 17.35
C LYS A 49 -4.11 -19.28 17.10
N GLU A 50 -3.12 -19.03 16.24
CA GLU A 50 -2.73 -17.68 15.81
C GLU A 50 -3.86 -17.01 15.03
N LEU A 51 -4.48 -17.71 14.06
CA LEU A 51 -5.64 -17.24 13.31
C LEU A 51 -6.80 -16.87 14.24
N LYS A 52 -7.08 -17.69 15.27
CA LYS A 52 -8.09 -17.35 16.30
C LYS A 52 -7.70 -16.15 17.15
N GLY A 53 -6.40 -15.93 17.37
CA GLY A 53 -5.89 -14.73 18.03
C GLY A 53 -6.09 -13.50 17.15
N MET A 54 -5.67 -13.56 15.90
CA MET A 54 -5.89 -12.52 14.90
C MET A 54 -7.38 -12.20 14.75
N MET A 55 -8.24 -13.20 14.64
CA MET A 55 -9.68 -13.00 14.48
C MET A 55 -10.38 -12.41 15.71
N LYS A 56 -9.75 -12.47 16.90
CA LYS A 56 -10.19 -11.73 18.10
C LYS A 56 -9.62 -10.31 18.16
N THR A 57 -8.48 -10.08 17.50
CA THR A 57 -7.72 -8.83 17.54
C THR A 57 -8.05 -7.90 16.38
N VAL A 58 -8.47 -8.47 15.24
CA VAL A 58 -9.30 -7.81 14.23
C VAL A 58 -10.61 -7.53 14.95
N LYS A 59 -10.66 -6.37 15.61
CA LYS A 59 -11.83 -5.97 16.35
C LYS A 59 -12.90 -5.71 15.31
N ILE A 60 -14.11 -6.17 15.56
CA ILE A 60 -15.27 -5.82 14.76
C ILE A 60 -15.42 -4.30 14.57
N GLN A 61 -14.89 -3.50 15.51
CA GLN A 61 -14.77 -2.03 15.40
C GLN A 61 -13.86 -1.56 14.26
N ASP A 62 -12.86 -2.34 13.87
CA ASP A 62 -12.00 -2.03 12.72
C ASP A 62 -12.65 -2.43 11.40
N ILE A 63 -13.77 -3.19 11.41
CA ILE A 63 -14.55 -3.50 10.21
C ILE A 63 -15.35 -2.27 9.77
N ASP A 64 -15.90 -1.50 10.72
CA ASP A 64 -16.56 -0.23 10.42
C ASP A 64 -15.55 0.75 9.81
N ASN A 65 -14.36 0.90 10.42
CA ASN A 65 -13.29 1.74 9.86
C ASN A 65 -12.80 1.25 8.49
N LEU A 66 -12.66 -0.06 8.27
CA LEU A 66 -12.24 -0.62 6.98
C LEU A 66 -13.31 -0.42 5.90
N GLN A 67 -14.59 -0.50 6.28
CA GLN A 67 -15.70 -0.24 5.37
C GLN A 67 -15.77 1.25 5.01
N ASP A 68 -15.57 2.13 5.98
CA ASP A 68 -15.46 3.57 5.78
C ASP A 68 -14.27 3.91 4.86
N GLU A 69 -13.09 3.35 5.10
CA GLU A 69 -11.91 3.51 4.22
C GLU A 69 -12.14 2.95 2.81
N MET A 70 -12.84 1.82 2.66
CA MET A 70 -13.18 1.27 1.34
C MET A 70 -14.20 2.13 0.60
N MET A 71 -15.15 2.74 1.31
CA MET A 71 -16.12 3.67 0.74
C MET A 71 -15.42 4.96 0.30
N GLU A 72 -14.55 5.51 1.14
CA GLU A 72 -13.73 6.69 0.86
C GLU A 72 -12.78 6.44 -0.34
N MET A 73 -12.21 5.25 -0.46
CA MET A 73 -11.38 4.86 -1.61
C MET A 73 -12.19 4.70 -2.90
N MET A 74 -13.42 4.18 -2.82
CA MET A 74 -14.30 4.05 -3.98
C MET A 74 -14.77 5.43 -4.45
N ASP A 75 -15.11 6.31 -3.52
CA ASP A 75 -15.48 7.70 -3.79
C ASP A 75 -14.31 8.49 -4.38
N MET A 76 -13.09 8.36 -3.84
CA MET A 76 -11.89 8.97 -4.43
C MET A 76 -11.62 8.42 -5.84
N SER A 77 -11.84 7.13 -6.08
CA SER A 77 -11.69 6.53 -7.41
C SER A 77 -12.74 7.07 -8.39
N ASN A 78 -13.99 7.25 -7.96
CA ASN A 78 -15.04 7.88 -8.76
C ASN A 78 -14.73 9.36 -9.03
N GLU A 79 -14.24 10.10 -8.03
CA GLU A 79 -13.83 11.50 -8.18
C GLU A 79 -12.64 11.63 -9.14
N ILE A 80 -11.66 10.71 -9.07
CA ILE A 80 -10.56 10.64 -10.05
C ILE A 80 -11.12 10.35 -11.45
N GLN A 81 -12.05 9.40 -11.58
CA GLN A 81 -12.66 9.09 -12.88
C GLN A 81 -13.53 10.23 -13.40
N GLU A 82 -14.19 10.99 -12.54
CA GLU A 82 -15.01 12.13 -12.92
C GLU A 82 -14.15 13.35 -13.26
N THR A 83 -13.06 13.59 -12.52
CA THR A 83 -12.12 14.69 -12.81
C THR A 83 -11.27 14.41 -14.06
N LEU A 84 -10.86 13.16 -14.28
CA LEU A 84 -10.10 12.75 -15.47
C LEU A 84 -11.03 12.49 -16.68
N GLY A 85 -12.26 12.05 -16.41
CA GLY A 85 -13.33 11.81 -17.37
C GLY A 85 -14.22 13.03 -17.63
N ARG A 86 -13.93 14.17 -16.98
CA ARG A 86 -14.33 15.51 -17.45
C ARG A 86 -13.67 15.77 -18.79
N SER A 87 -14.17 15.06 -19.80
CA SER A 87 -14.15 15.57 -21.15
C SER A 87 -15.01 16.81 -21.09
N TYR A 88 -14.40 17.98 -21.17
CA TYR A 88 -15.11 19.12 -21.72
C TYR A 88 -15.73 18.61 -23.02
N ASN A 89 -17.03 18.73 -23.15
CA ASN A 89 -17.81 18.17 -24.25
C ASN A 89 -17.56 19.02 -25.52
N VAL A 90 -16.28 19.21 -25.86
CA VAL A 90 -15.72 19.89 -27.01
C VAL A 90 -15.89 18.89 -28.14
N PRO A 91 -16.80 19.16 -29.10
CA PRO A 91 -16.97 18.30 -30.25
C PRO A 91 -15.63 18.06 -30.95
N ASP A 92 -15.34 16.81 -31.31
CA ASP A 92 -14.12 16.44 -32.06
C ASP A 92 -14.04 17.15 -33.43
N ASP A 93 -15.16 17.69 -33.91
CA ASP A 93 -15.30 18.41 -35.17
C ASP A 93 -15.14 19.95 -35.03
N ILE A 94 -14.68 20.46 -33.89
CA ILE A 94 -14.34 21.89 -33.77
C ILE A 94 -13.10 22.20 -34.61
N ASP A 95 -13.21 23.20 -35.48
CA ASP A 95 -12.09 23.72 -36.26
C ASP A 95 -11.25 24.66 -35.38
N GLU A 96 -10.09 24.18 -34.93
CA GLU A 96 -9.15 24.95 -34.12
C GLU A 96 -8.63 26.19 -34.86
N ASP A 97 -8.50 26.12 -36.20
CA ASP A 97 -7.99 27.23 -37.02
C ASP A 97 -9.05 28.35 -37.13
N GLU A 98 -10.33 27.99 -37.26
CA GLU A 98 -11.45 28.96 -37.21
C GLU A 98 -11.52 29.64 -35.84
N LEU A 99 -11.40 28.88 -34.76
CA LEU A 99 -11.43 29.41 -33.39
C LEU A 99 -10.25 30.35 -33.10
N MET A 100 -9.04 30.01 -33.57
CA MET A 100 -7.89 30.92 -33.44
C MET A 100 -8.07 32.19 -34.28
N GLY A 101 -8.63 32.08 -35.49
CA GLY A 101 -8.98 33.25 -36.29
C GLY A 101 -10.01 34.15 -35.64
N GLU A 102 -11.02 33.59 -34.98
CA GLU A 102 -11.99 34.35 -34.17
C GLU A 102 -11.33 35.01 -32.95
N LEU A 103 -10.39 34.33 -32.28
CA LEU A 103 -9.66 34.87 -31.14
C LEU A 103 -8.77 36.06 -31.54
N ASP A 104 -8.03 35.92 -32.64
CA ASP A 104 -7.22 37.00 -33.21
C ASP A 104 -8.09 38.19 -33.62
N ALA A 105 -9.29 37.92 -34.17
CA ALA A 105 -10.25 38.96 -34.51
C ALA A 105 -10.81 39.66 -33.26
N LEU A 106 -11.08 38.92 -32.18
CA LEU A 106 -11.52 39.47 -30.90
C LEU A 106 -10.41 40.27 -30.22
N GLU A 107 -9.14 39.83 -30.32
CA GLU A 107 -7.98 40.59 -29.86
C GLU A 107 -7.84 41.90 -30.65
N ALA A 108 -8.05 41.85 -31.96
CA ALA A 108 -8.06 43.05 -32.79
C ALA A 108 -9.23 43.98 -32.44
N ASP A 109 -10.43 43.44 -32.16
CA ASP A 109 -11.62 44.22 -31.77
C ASP A 109 -11.43 44.87 -30.38
N MET A 110 -10.98 44.11 -29.37
CA MET A 110 -10.66 44.63 -28.04
C MET A 110 -9.45 45.57 -28.05
N GLY A 111 -8.45 45.31 -28.88
CA GLY A 111 -7.26 46.14 -29.05
C GLY A 111 -7.55 47.46 -29.78
N THR A 112 -8.66 47.52 -30.54
CA THR A 112 -9.11 48.74 -31.20
C THR A 112 -10.05 49.59 -30.31
N GLU A 113 -10.78 48.97 -29.38
CA GLU A 113 -11.76 49.66 -28.51
C GLU A 113 -11.33 49.80 -27.03
N SER A 114 -10.27 49.13 -26.55
CA SER A 114 -9.89 49.14 -25.13
C SER A 114 -8.38 49.11 -24.84
N ASP A 115 -7.68 50.21 -25.16
CA ASP A 115 -6.33 50.50 -24.62
C ASP A 115 -6.34 50.79 -23.09
N GLY A 116 -7.39 50.31 -22.39
CA GLY A 116 -7.69 50.56 -21.00
C GLY A 116 -7.83 49.24 -20.25
N VAL A 117 -7.25 49.20 -19.05
CA VAL A 117 -7.35 48.08 -18.12
C VAL A 117 -8.82 47.64 -17.99
N PRO A 118 -9.14 46.34 -18.14
CA PRO A 118 -10.52 45.85 -18.09
C PRO A 118 -11.26 46.32 -16.83
N SER A 119 -12.58 46.55 -16.94
CA SER A 119 -13.39 47.11 -15.85
C SER A 119 -13.29 46.34 -14.52
N TYR A 120 -12.97 45.04 -14.56
CA TYR A 120 -12.79 44.20 -13.36
C TYR A 120 -11.40 44.33 -12.71
N LEU A 121 -10.45 44.98 -13.37
CA LEU A 121 -9.09 45.29 -12.90
C LEU A 121 -8.92 46.80 -12.62
N GLN A 122 -9.95 47.60 -12.87
CA GLN A 122 -9.97 49.00 -12.46
C GLN A 122 -10.21 49.06 -10.95
N PRO A 123 -9.37 49.77 -10.17
CA PRO A 123 -9.64 49.98 -8.76
C PRO A 123 -10.89 50.87 -8.66
N ASP A 124 -12.02 50.27 -8.31
CA ASP A 124 -13.24 51.02 -8.04
C ASP A 124 -12.94 52.11 -7.01
N LYS A 125 -13.30 53.34 -7.35
CA LYS A 125 -13.09 54.53 -6.49
C LYS A 125 -13.95 54.51 -5.22
N GLU A 126 -14.72 53.45 -5.02
CA GLU A 126 -15.70 53.26 -3.96
C GLU A 126 -15.77 51.78 -3.52
N GLU A 127 -14.62 51.10 -3.35
CA GLU A 127 -14.60 49.87 -2.53
C GLU A 127 -14.80 50.28 -1.05
N PRO A 128 -15.87 49.85 -0.37
CA PRO A 128 -15.87 49.89 1.09
C PRO A 128 -14.69 49.02 1.55
N ASP A 129 -13.95 49.48 2.56
CA ASP A 129 -12.78 48.78 3.08
C ASP A 129 -13.14 47.35 3.53
N LEU A 130 -12.98 46.38 2.63
CA LEU A 130 -13.29 44.96 2.88
C LEU A 130 -12.44 44.37 4.01
N ASN A 131 -11.30 45.00 4.35
CA ASN A 131 -10.50 44.63 5.51
C ASN A 131 -11.15 45.05 6.83
N ALA A 132 -12.07 46.03 6.84
CA ALA A 132 -12.79 46.45 8.03
C ALA A 132 -13.99 45.54 8.34
N GLU A 133 -14.59 44.89 7.33
CA GLU A 133 -15.70 43.95 7.51
C GLU A 133 -15.23 42.51 7.79
N LEU A 134 -14.11 42.08 7.21
CA LEU A 134 -13.48 40.80 7.58
C LEU A 134 -12.59 41.00 8.80
N ASN A 135 -13.18 40.85 9.99
CA ASN A 135 -12.45 40.79 11.27
C ASN A 135 -11.66 39.48 11.39
N LEU A 136 -10.67 39.30 10.50
CA LEU A 136 -9.78 38.16 10.45
C LEU A 136 -8.74 38.28 11.59
N PRO A 137 -8.55 37.23 12.40
CA PRO A 137 -7.50 37.24 13.41
C PRO A 137 -6.13 37.37 12.74
N SER A 138 -5.25 38.17 13.32
CA SER A 138 -3.88 38.31 12.82
C SER A 138 -3.20 36.95 12.73
N ALA A 139 -2.64 36.63 11.56
CA ALA A 139 -1.87 35.42 11.37
C ALA A 139 -0.78 35.30 12.45
N PRO A 140 -0.60 34.14 13.08
CA PRO A 140 0.32 33.97 14.19
C PRO A 140 1.75 34.22 13.70
N SER A 141 2.26 35.42 13.98
CA SER A 141 3.65 35.79 13.75
C SER A 141 4.48 35.27 14.93
N GLY A 142 4.51 33.94 15.07
CA GLY A 142 5.34 33.26 16.04
C GLY A 142 6.73 33.03 15.45
N ASN A 143 7.68 33.90 15.78
CA ASN A 143 9.09 33.53 15.77
C ASN A 143 9.23 32.18 16.49
N ALA A 144 9.49 31.11 15.73
CA ALA A 144 9.97 29.86 16.31
C ALA A 144 11.35 30.14 16.90
N ALA A 145 11.36 30.56 18.16
CA ALA A 145 12.54 30.59 18.98
C ALA A 145 13.17 29.20 18.91
N ALA A 146 14.43 29.16 18.49
CA ALA A 146 15.27 27.99 18.55
C ALA A 146 15.28 27.45 19.99
N ALA A 147 14.48 26.42 20.24
CA ALA A 147 14.50 25.66 21.48
C ALA A 147 14.91 24.22 21.14
N GLY A 148 16.21 23.96 21.29
CA GLY A 148 16.75 22.63 21.57
C GLY A 148 16.66 21.58 20.46
N ARG A 149 17.39 21.76 19.35
CA ARG A 149 17.78 20.63 18.49
C ARG A 149 18.87 19.81 19.18
N ALA A 150 18.45 18.93 20.09
CA ALA A 150 19.28 17.83 20.60
C ALA A 150 19.00 16.55 19.77
N ASN A 151 19.11 16.64 18.44
CA ASN A 151 19.40 15.46 17.63
C ASN A 151 19.89 15.92 16.25
N ALA A 152 21.18 15.76 16.01
CA ALA A 152 21.78 15.93 14.69
C ALA A 152 21.45 14.69 13.84
N GLN A 153 20.28 14.67 13.21
CA GLN A 153 20.00 13.76 12.10
C GLN A 153 20.05 14.59 10.82
N GLY A 154 20.98 14.24 9.93
CA GLY A 154 21.18 14.94 8.67
C GLY A 154 19.92 14.88 7.82
N GLU A 155 19.48 16.04 7.34
CA GLU A 155 18.46 16.19 6.31
C GLU A 155 19.16 16.04 4.94
N ASP A 156 18.55 15.35 3.98
CA ASP A 156 19.08 15.24 2.61
C ASP A 156 18.81 16.50 1.77
N GLU A 157 19.30 16.56 0.52
CA GLU A 157 19.09 17.72 -0.39
C GLU A 157 17.61 17.98 -0.74
N LEU A 158 16.70 17.09 -0.34
CA LEU A 158 15.25 17.25 -0.49
C LEU A 158 14.55 17.57 0.84
N GLY A 159 15.31 17.83 1.91
CA GLY A 159 14.79 18.22 3.22
C GLY A 159 14.10 17.08 3.98
N LEU A 160 14.35 15.83 3.60
CA LEU A 160 13.80 14.65 4.26
C LEU A 160 14.81 14.09 5.28
N PRO A 161 14.33 13.53 6.41
CA PRO A 161 15.21 12.95 7.42
C PRO A 161 15.87 11.67 6.89
N THR A 162 17.21 11.61 6.95
CA THR A 162 17.95 10.45 6.46
C THR A 162 17.63 9.19 7.28
N VAL A 163 17.15 8.13 6.61
CA VAL A 163 16.93 6.83 7.24
C VAL A 163 18.27 6.13 7.51
N PRO A 164 18.48 5.53 8.70
CA PRO A 164 19.73 4.86 9.01
C PRO A 164 19.91 3.62 8.12
N ARG A 165 21.00 3.57 7.34
CA ARG A 165 21.38 2.39 6.57
C ARG A 165 21.68 1.25 7.55
N ALA A 166 20.82 0.23 7.58
CA ALA A 166 21.04 -0.96 8.37
C ALA A 166 22.38 -1.61 7.97
N SER A 167 23.34 -1.63 8.90
CA SER A 167 24.63 -2.28 8.71
C SER A 167 24.41 -3.79 8.64
N VAL A 168 24.55 -4.37 7.45
CA VAL A 168 24.62 -5.81 7.26
C VAL A 168 25.88 -6.29 7.98
N ARG A 169 25.69 -6.96 9.12
CA ARG A 169 26.76 -7.66 9.84
C ARG A 169 27.11 -8.90 9.03
N SER A 170 28.32 -8.89 8.44
CA SER A 170 29.01 -10.10 7.98
C SER A 170 29.65 -10.83 9.15
#